data_AF-A0A2E0FBX5-F1
#
_entry.id   AF-A0A2E0FBX5-F1
#
_cell.length_a   1.000
_cell.length_b   1.000
_cell.length_c   1.000
_cell.angle_alpha   90.00
_cell.angle_beta   90.00
_cell.angle_gamma   90.00
#
_symmetry.space_group_name_H-M   'P 1'
#
loop_
_entity.id
_entity.type
_entity.pdbx_description
1 polymer ?
#
loop_
_entity_poly.entity_id
_entity_poly.type
_entity_poly.pdbx_seq_one_letter_code
_entity_poly.pdbx_strand_id
1 'polypeptide(L)'
;APVTAWDQNGNKAHWRNREENQPFFSVFNFDVTHESKLWLHRDKPLTVDPSSVLLPPYFPDTEIVRNDVARNYSNIELLDKMIGKLIQELKDDGLFDNTYIFFFSDHGGPLPRGKRSHYESGLKVPMIIRDPYEKKIRYVEDQISFVDLAPTILSLSGLNIPVHFQGSAFMGEKKSEIFRDYIFGSGDRFDETYDRVRSVISKKFIYVRNYHIDRPAYKDVLYRKNIDMTNHMLELYEEDKLNSDQKYWYRESKTKEEFYVRSDDPHSLKNLILDETYTDEINKHRLALNNWQDEINDIGEESEKKYLDKMWPRGIQPKSRKPDVTVEDKILTIKSNTKGASNAFIFSDNDFNPSLDDGWKLYNEPVKVNKAYIYVISTRLGFEDSDIIKIKL
;
A
#
# COMPACT_ATOMS: atom_id res chain seq x y z
N ALA A 1 0.79 4.95 -14.33
CA ALA A 1 0.69 3.48 -14.23
C ALA A 1 0.96 2.89 -15.61
N PRO A 2 1.41 1.63 -15.74
CA PRO A 2 1.50 0.98 -17.05
C PRO A 2 0.14 1.00 -17.75
N VAL A 3 0.14 1.12 -19.08
CA VAL A 3 -1.08 1.13 -19.90
C VAL A 3 -1.91 -0.15 -19.81
N THR A 4 -1.33 -1.21 -19.25
CA THR A 4 -1.97 -2.52 -19.02
C THR A 4 -2.58 -2.67 -17.63
N ALA A 5 -2.43 -1.68 -16.75
CA ALA A 5 -2.86 -1.80 -15.36
C ALA A 5 -4.32 -1.36 -15.15
N TRP A 6 -4.79 -0.36 -15.89
CA TRP A 6 -6.10 0.25 -15.73
C TRP A 6 -6.71 0.62 -17.08
N ASP A 7 -8.01 0.35 -17.27
CA ASP A 7 -8.75 0.83 -18.44
C ASP A 7 -8.82 2.36 -18.48
N GLN A 8 -8.89 2.99 -17.30
CA GLN A 8 -8.84 4.44 -17.12
C GLN A 8 -8.02 4.79 -15.87
N ASN A 9 -7.21 5.83 -15.95
CA ASN A 9 -6.41 6.33 -14.84
C ASN A 9 -6.43 7.87 -14.79
N GLY A 10 -6.44 8.43 -13.58
CA GLY A 10 -6.45 9.89 -13.33
C GLY A 10 -7.79 10.43 -12.84
N ASN A 11 -7.87 11.76 -12.68
CA ASN A 11 -8.96 12.44 -11.96
C ASN A 11 -10.35 12.34 -12.62
N LYS A 12 -10.42 11.85 -13.86
CA LYS A 12 -11.68 11.63 -14.60
C LYS A 12 -12.06 10.16 -14.69
N ALA A 13 -11.18 9.24 -14.23
CA ALA A 13 -11.45 7.81 -14.24
C ALA A 13 -12.62 7.52 -13.28
N HIS A 14 -13.63 6.82 -13.79
CA HIS A 14 -14.83 6.54 -13.02
C HIS A 14 -15.54 5.31 -13.58
N TRP A 15 -16.18 4.51 -12.73
CA TRP A 15 -17.02 3.40 -13.17
C TRP A 15 -18.17 3.83 -14.10
N ARG A 16 -18.54 5.12 -14.14
CA ARG A 16 -19.61 5.64 -14.99
C ARG A 16 -19.21 5.74 -16.46
N ASN A 17 -17.91 5.69 -16.76
CA ASN A 17 -17.40 5.74 -18.12
C ASN A 17 -17.28 4.36 -18.77
N ARG A 18 -17.73 3.30 -18.09
CA ARG A 18 -17.71 1.92 -18.60
C ARG A 18 -18.83 1.69 -19.61
N GLU A 19 -18.70 0.65 -20.42
CA GLU A 19 -19.75 0.22 -21.34
C GLU A 19 -20.99 -0.30 -20.59
N GLU A 20 -22.15 -0.28 -21.25
CA GLU A 20 -23.38 -0.79 -20.64
C GLU A 20 -23.22 -2.25 -20.18
N ASN A 21 -23.65 -2.54 -18.95
CA ASN A 21 -23.53 -3.85 -18.30
C ASN A 21 -22.09 -4.37 -18.07
N GLN A 22 -21.06 -3.57 -18.35
CA GLN A 22 -19.67 -3.94 -18.05
C GLN A 22 -19.46 -3.98 -16.51
N PRO A 23 -18.91 -5.07 -15.94
CA PRO A 23 -18.44 -5.06 -14.56
C PRO A 23 -17.31 -4.05 -14.36
N PHE A 24 -17.12 -3.55 -13.14
CA PHE A 24 -16.05 -2.60 -12.86
C PHE A 24 -15.24 -3.00 -11.62
N PHE A 25 -13.97 -2.60 -11.64
CA PHE A 25 -13.09 -2.54 -10.49
C PHE A 25 -12.51 -1.14 -10.45
N SER A 26 -12.81 -0.36 -9.41
CA SER A 26 -12.41 1.04 -9.30
C SER A 26 -11.73 1.31 -7.97
N VAL A 27 -10.64 2.05 -8.02
CA VAL A 27 -9.86 2.47 -6.84
C VAL A 27 -9.87 3.98 -6.76
N PHE A 28 -10.37 4.49 -5.63
CA PHE A 28 -10.39 5.92 -5.32
C PHE A 28 -9.42 6.19 -4.17
N ASN A 29 -8.35 6.93 -4.46
CA ASN A 29 -7.37 7.32 -3.47
C ASN A 29 -7.65 8.75 -3.01
N PHE A 30 -7.70 8.96 -1.70
CA PHE A 30 -7.98 10.25 -1.10
C PHE A 30 -6.75 10.80 -0.37
N ASP A 31 -6.23 11.93 -0.85
CA ASP A 31 -5.04 12.55 -0.26
C ASP A 31 -5.33 13.47 0.94
N VAL A 32 -6.60 13.54 1.39
CA VAL A 32 -7.05 14.55 2.37
C VAL A 32 -6.52 14.29 3.78
N THR A 33 -6.13 13.06 4.09
CA THR A 33 -5.50 12.63 5.34
C THR A 33 -3.99 12.40 5.21
N HIS A 34 -3.40 12.73 4.06
CA HIS A 34 -1.96 12.57 3.83
C HIS A 34 -1.14 13.47 4.78
N GLU A 35 0.12 13.10 5.05
CA GLU A 35 1.06 13.81 5.93
C GLU A 35 1.10 15.32 5.63
N SER A 36 1.11 15.69 4.35
CA SER A 36 1.08 17.09 3.92
C SER A 36 -0.15 17.89 4.28
N LYS A 37 -1.27 17.22 4.54
CA LYS A 37 -2.50 17.90 4.94
C LYS A 37 -2.51 18.30 6.40
N LEU A 38 -1.50 17.94 7.20
CA LEU A 38 -1.34 18.53 8.53
C LEU A 38 -0.96 20.01 8.42
N TRP A 39 0.12 20.33 7.68
CA TRP A 39 0.55 21.72 7.52
C TRP A 39 -0.21 22.49 6.43
N LEU A 40 -0.56 21.85 5.30
CA LEU A 40 -1.32 22.54 4.23
C LEU A 40 -2.76 22.88 4.65
N HIS A 41 -3.29 22.24 5.68
CA HIS A 41 -4.61 22.59 6.24
C HIS A 41 -4.52 23.29 7.59
N ARG A 42 -3.33 23.72 8.06
CA ARG A 42 -3.16 24.35 9.39
C ARG A 42 -4.14 25.50 9.65
N ASP A 43 -4.42 26.29 8.61
CA ASP A 43 -5.28 27.48 8.65
C ASP A 43 -6.77 27.17 8.37
N LYS A 44 -7.13 25.92 8.09
CA LYS A 44 -8.55 25.53 7.95
C LYS A 44 -9.22 25.50 9.33
N PRO A 45 -10.55 25.67 9.43
CA PRO A 45 -11.23 25.43 10.70
C PRO A 45 -10.95 24.00 11.22
N LEU A 46 -10.77 23.85 12.53
CA LEU A 46 -10.81 22.57 13.20
C LEU A 46 -12.28 22.20 13.43
N THR A 47 -12.66 20.98 13.09
CA THR A 47 -13.99 20.43 13.41
C THR A 47 -13.97 19.59 14.67
N VAL A 48 -12.78 19.23 15.14
CA VAL A 48 -12.52 18.50 16.39
C VAL A 48 -11.84 19.42 17.39
N ASP A 49 -12.31 19.44 18.64
CA ASP A 49 -11.72 20.22 19.72
C ASP A 49 -10.38 19.60 20.17
N PRO A 50 -9.24 20.34 20.09
CA PRO A 50 -7.94 19.89 20.60
C PRO A 50 -7.94 19.42 22.05
N SER A 51 -8.78 19.98 22.91
CA SER A 51 -8.85 19.55 24.32
C SER A 51 -9.43 18.14 24.49
N SER A 52 -10.19 17.67 23.50
CA SER A 52 -10.92 16.40 23.56
C SER A 52 -10.18 15.20 22.97
N VAL A 53 -9.09 15.43 22.24
CA VAL A 53 -8.35 14.35 21.58
C VAL A 53 -7.59 13.48 22.58
N LEU A 54 -7.57 12.17 22.29
CA LEU A 54 -6.78 11.20 23.05
C LEU A 54 -5.35 11.19 22.52
N LEU A 55 -4.39 11.34 23.42
CA LEU A 55 -2.97 11.26 23.11
C LEU A 55 -2.40 9.93 23.59
N PRO A 56 -1.71 9.16 22.74
CA PRO A 56 -0.89 8.04 23.23
C PRO A 56 0.23 8.56 24.14
N PRO A 57 0.73 7.74 25.09
CA PRO A 57 1.71 8.15 26.10
C PRO A 57 3.04 8.63 25.52
N TYR A 58 3.37 8.24 24.29
CA TYR A 58 4.56 8.68 23.57
C TYR A 58 4.42 10.06 22.91
N PHE A 59 3.28 10.73 23.05
CA PHE A 59 3.09 12.12 22.64
C PHE A 59 3.06 13.03 23.88
N PRO A 60 3.84 14.13 23.90
CA PRO A 60 3.77 15.09 24.99
C PRO A 60 2.46 15.88 24.95
N ASP A 61 1.85 16.04 26.12
CA ASP A 61 0.58 16.74 26.27
C ASP A 61 0.81 18.26 26.22
N THR A 62 0.82 18.80 25.01
CA THR A 62 1.03 20.23 24.72
C THR A 62 -0.04 20.72 23.75
N GLU A 63 -0.27 22.04 23.72
CA GLU A 63 -1.24 22.65 22.81
C GLU A 63 -0.92 22.34 21.33
N ILE A 64 0.36 22.40 20.95
CA ILE A 64 0.82 22.12 19.57
C ILE A 64 0.50 20.67 19.18
N VAL A 65 0.84 19.71 20.03
CA VAL A 65 0.57 18.29 19.79
C VAL A 65 -0.93 18.02 19.68
N ARG A 66 -1.73 18.56 20.61
CA ARG A 66 -3.18 18.43 20.58
C ARG A 66 -3.79 19.02 19.32
N ASN A 67 -3.28 20.16 18.86
CA ASN A 67 -3.75 20.82 17.65
C ASN A 67 -3.53 19.95 16.41
N ASP A 68 -2.33 19.38 16.23
CA ASP A 68 -2.04 18.52 15.07
C ASP A 68 -2.81 17.20 15.09
N VAL A 69 -3.04 16.63 16.28
CA VAL A 69 -3.91 15.45 16.43
C VAL A 69 -5.36 15.80 16.06
N ALA A 70 -5.88 16.93 16.52
CA ALA A 70 -7.21 17.42 16.16
C ALA A 70 -7.32 17.78 14.68
N ARG A 71 -6.25 18.31 14.06
CA ARG A 71 -6.17 18.55 12.62
C ARG A 71 -6.30 17.25 11.84
N ASN A 72 -5.56 16.22 12.25
CA ASN A 72 -5.66 14.90 11.63
C ASN A 72 -7.10 14.35 11.72
N TYR A 73 -7.75 14.46 12.88
CA TYR A 73 -9.14 14.00 13.03
C TYR A 73 -10.13 14.84 12.21
N SER A 74 -9.94 16.16 12.13
CA SER A 74 -10.74 17.04 11.28
C SER A 74 -10.59 16.68 9.78
N ASN A 75 -9.39 16.27 9.36
CA ASN A 75 -9.14 15.76 8.01
C ASN A 75 -9.84 14.40 7.77
N ILE A 76 -9.92 13.54 8.79
CA ILE A 76 -10.66 12.27 8.73
C ILE A 76 -12.17 12.52 8.60
N GLU A 77 -12.75 13.50 9.31
CA GLU A 77 -14.15 13.88 9.12
C GLU A 77 -14.44 14.40 7.70
N LEU A 78 -13.46 15.09 7.10
CA LEU A 78 -13.57 15.52 5.70
C LEU A 78 -13.51 14.31 4.74
N LEU A 79 -12.62 13.35 4.99
CA LEU A 79 -12.56 12.09 4.25
C LEU A 79 -13.89 11.34 4.31
N ASP A 80 -14.49 11.23 5.49
CA ASP A 80 -15.79 10.57 5.68
C ASP A 80 -16.89 11.17 4.80
N LYS A 81 -16.97 12.51 4.75
CA LYS A 81 -17.90 13.22 3.86
C LYS A 81 -17.61 12.96 2.37
N MET A 82 -16.35 12.82 1.98
CA MET A 82 -15.96 12.51 0.59
C MET A 82 -16.35 11.08 0.21
N ILE A 83 -16.16 10.12 1.11
CA ILE A 83 -16.60 8.73 0.92
C ILE A 83 -18.13 8.67 0.85
N GLY A 84 -18.83 9.41 1.70
CA GLY A 84 -20.29 9.52 1.67
C GLY A 84 -20.84 9.94 0.30
N LYS A 85 -20.14 10.83 -0.42
CA LYS A 85 -20.50 11.22 -1.79
C LYS A 85 -20.36 10.06 -2.78
N LEU A 86 -19.23 9.34 -2.77
CA LEU A 86 -19.05 8.17 -3.64
C LEU A 86 -20.08 7.07 -3.36
N ILE A 87 -20.42 6.85 -2.09
CA ILE A 87 -21.48 5.91 -1.70
C ILE A 87 -22.83 6.36 -2.24
N GLN A 88 -23.13 7.66 -2.19
CA GLN A 88 -24.36 8.20 -2.75
C GLN A 88 -24.40 8.02 -4.27
N GLU A 89 -23.29 8.25 -4.97
CA GLU A 89 -23.20 8.01 -6.42
C GLU A 89 -23.48 6.54 -6.79
N LEU A 90 -22.94 5.58 -6.02
CA LEU A 90 -23.27 4.16 -6.21
C LEU A 90 -24.77 3.86 -6.02
N LYS A 91 -25.43 4.55 -5.08
CA LYS A 91 -26.88 4.40 -4.84
C LYS A 91 -27.69 5.01 -5.97
N ASP A 92 -27.33 6.21 -6.40
CA ASP A 92 -28.00 6.94 -7.49
C ASP A 92 -27.91 6.16 -8.81
N ASP A 93 -26.78 5.48 -9.03
CA ASP A 93 -26.55 4.62 -10.19
C ASP A 93 -27.23 3.23 -10.07
N GLY A 94 -27.88 2.93 -8.94
CA GLY A 94 -28.50 1.63 -8.68
C GLY A 94 -27.50 0.46 -8.52
N LEU A 95 -26.22 0.77 -8.26
CA LEU A 95 -25.13 -0.21 -8.19
C LEU A 95 -24.79 -0.63 -6.75
N PHE A 96 -25.26 0.11 -5.75
CA PHE A 96 -24.91 -0.10 -4.35
C PHE A 96 -25.16 -1.55 -3.90
N ASP A 97 -26.33 -2.12 -4.19
CA ASP A 97 -26.71 -3.46 -3.74
C ASP A 97 -26.05 -4.61 -4.50
N ASN A 98 -25.18 -4.31 -5.47
CA ASN A 98 -24.41 -5.30 -6.24
C ASN A 98 -22.90 -4.99 -6.24
N THR A 99 -22.42 -4.17 -5.29
CA THR A 99 -21.02 -3.73 -5.23
C THR A 99 -20.38 -4.08 -3.90
N TYR A 100 -19.24 -4.78 -3.94
CA TYR A 100 -18.34 -4.86 -2.80
C TYR A 100 -17.59 -3.53 -2.62
N ILE A 101 -17.56 -3.00 -1.39
CA ILE A 101 -16.83 -1.76 -1.07
C ILE A 101 -15.74 -2.10 -0.06
N PHE A 102 -14.49 -1.85 -0.42
CA PHE A 102 -13.34 -2.01 0.45
C PHE A 102 -12.84 -0.61 0.86
N PHE A 103 -12.74 -0.36 2.16
CA PHE A 103 -12.15 0.84 2.73
C PHE A 103 -10.97 0.45 3.62
N PHE A 104 -9.80 0.98 3.32
CA PHE A 104 -8.59 0.78 4.10
C PHE A 104 -7.62 1.94 3.93
N SER A 105 -6.66 2.06 4.86
CA SER A 105 -5.51 2.97 4.75
C SER A 105 -4.30 2.19 4.27
N ASP A 106 -3.35 2.82 3.57
CA ASP A 106 -2.10 2.20 3.11
C ASP A 106 -1.06 2.03 4.22
N HIS A 107 -1.14 2.84 5.27
CA HIS A 107 -0.34 2.72 6.49
C HIS A 107 -1.02 3.40 7.70
N GLY A 108 -0.41 3.33 8.88
CA GLY A 108 -0.94 3.79 10.18
C GLY A 108 -1.08 5.30 10.37
N GLY A 109 -1.12 6.08 9.29
CA GLY A 109 -1.41 7.51 9.34
C GLY A 109 -0.20 8.45 9.44
N PRO A 110 -0.44 9.78 9.41
CA PRO A 110 0.59 10.79 9.14
C PRO A 110 1.37 11.27 10.37
N LEU A 111 0.85 11.04 11.58
CA LEU A 111 1.43 11.56 12.81
C LEU A 111 2.75 10.84 13.16
N PRO A 112 3.62 11.46 13.99
CA PRO A 112 4.84 10.80 14.47
C PRO A 112 4.58 9.40 15.05
N ARG A 113 5.51 8.46 14.85
CA ARG A 113 5.35 7.00 15.10
C ARG A 113 4.26 6.27 14.29
N GLY A 114 3.53 6.93 13.39
CA GLY A 114 2.64 6.29 12.41
C GLY A 114 3.41 5.74 11.19
N LYS A 115 3.25 6.39 10.04
CA LYS A 115 4.02 6.12 8.81
C LYS A 115 5.50 5.88 9.11
N ARG A 116 6.11 4.89 8.46
CA ARG A 116 7.52 4.46 8.62
C ARG A 116 7.80 3.65 9.91
N SER A 117 6.78 3.28 10.68
CA SER A 117 6.91 2.44 11.87
C SER A 117 6.56 0.98 11.60
N HIS A 118 7.30 0.07 12.23
CA HIS A 118 7.05 -1.38 12.20
C HIS A 118 6.33 -1.90 13.45
N TYR A 119 5.77 -0.98 14.24
CA TYR A 119 4.85 -1.29 15.33
C TYR A 119 3.40 -1.25 14.82
N GLU A 120 2.44 -1.62 15.67
CA GLU A 120 1.01 -1.52 15.31
C GLU A 120 0.61 -0.10 14.91
N SER A 121 1.22 0.94 15.49
CA SER A 121 0.96 2.33 15.11
C SER A 121 1.24 2.65 13.64
N GLY A 122 2.14 1.91 12.98
CA GLY A 122 2.45 2.08 11.56
C GLY A 122 1.84 1.03 10.65
N LEU A 123 1.63 -0.20 11.15
CA LEU A 123 1.23 -1.35 10.33
C LEU A 123 -0.26 -1.73 10.46
N LYS A 124 -0.91 -1.41 11.59
CA LYS A 124 -2.33 -1.73 11.80
C LYS A 124 -3.20 -0.63 11.21
N VAL A 125 -3.91 -0.96 10.15
CA VAL A 125 -4.79 -0.03 9.43
C VAL A 125 -6.27 -0.42 9.60
N PRO A 126 -7.21 0.52 9.41
CA PRO A 126 -8.61 0.15 9.25
C PRO A 126 -8.79 -0.73 8.01
N MET A 127 -9.70 -1.69 8.10
CA MET A 127 -10.20 -2.48 6.98
C MET A 127 -11.70 -2.69 7.19
N ILE A 128 -12.52 -2.03 6.37
CA ILE A 128 -13.97 -2.17 6.38
C ILE A 128 -14.38 -2.68 5.01
N ILE A 129 -15.13 -3.79 4.98
CA ILE A 129 -15.61 -4.39 3.75
C ILE A 129 -17.13 -4.46 3.83
N ARG A 130 -17.79 -3.74 2.92
CA ARG A 130 -19.22 -3.95 2.65
C ARG A 130 -19.34 -5.09 1.64
N ASP A 131 -19.88 -6.20 2.09
CA ASP A 131 -20.34 -7.28 1.24
C ASP A 131 -21.83 -7.03 0.90
N PRO A 132 -22.21 -6.88 -0.39
CA PRO A 132 -23.60 -6.61 -0.78
C PRO A 132 -24.56 -7.76 -0.44
N TYR A 133 -24.05 -8.97 -0.16
CA TYR A 133 -24.85 -10.16 0.09
C TYR A 133 -24.94 -10.53 1.58
N GLU A 134 -24.09 -9.94 2.43
CA GLU A 134 -24.14 -10.13 3.87
C GLU A 134 -25.06 -9.10 4.53
N LYS A 135 -25.97 -9.57 5.39
CA LYS A 135 -26.97 -8.72 6.06
C LYS A 135 -26.58 -8.37 7.49
N LYS A 136 -25.56 -9.03 8.05
CA LYS A 136 -25.11 -8.84 9.43
C LYS A 136 -23.73 -8.20 9.48
N ILE A 137 -23.55 -7.29 10.43
CA ILE A 137 -22.22 -6.78 10.78
C ILE A 137 -21.43 -7.94 11.41
N ARG A 138 -20.22 -8.16 10.91
CA ARG A 138 -19.26 -9.13 11.46
C ARG A 138 -17.99 -8.40 11.86
N TYR A 139 -17.49 -8.69 13.05
CA TYR A 139 -16.16 -8.30 13.48
C TYR A 139 -15.21 -9.47 13.23
N VAL A 140 -14.15 -9.23 12.46
CA VAL A 140 -13.19 -10.25 12.05
C VAL A 140 -11.89 -10.03 12.82
N GLU A 141 -11.44 -11.04 13.56
CA GLU A 141 -10.18 -11.02 14.30
C GLU A 141 -9.01 -11.66 13.52
N ASP A 142 -9.28 -12.16 12.32
CA ASP A 142 -8.30 -12.84 11.47
C ASP A 142 -7.17 -11.89 11.08
N GLN A 143 -5.96 -12.43 10.97
CA GLN A 143 -4.79 -11.66 10.56
C GLN A 143 -4.74 -11.51 9.04
N ILE A 144 -5.16 -10.35 8.55
CA ILE A 144 -5.19 -9.99 7.12
C ILE A 144 -4.00 -9.08 6.77
N SER A 145 -3.36 -9.34 5.64
CA SER A 145 -2.30 -8.51 5.05
C SER A 145 -2.72 -8.00 3.67
N PHE A 146 -2.13 -6.91 3.17
CA PHE A 146 -2.47 -6.39 1.84
C PHE A 146 -2.16 -7.34 0.69
N VAL A 147 -1.20 -8.26 0.88
CA VAL A 147 -0.92 -9.31 -0.11
C VAL A 147 -2.15 -10.21 -0.36
N ASP A 148 -3.15 -10.18 0.53
CA ASP A 148 -4.39 -10.95 0.42
C ASP A 148 -5.47 -10.28 -0.40
N LEU A 149 -5.38 -8.96 -0.62
CA LEU A 149 -6.44 -8.24 -1.30
C LEU A 149 -6.56 -8.71 -2.75
N ALA A 150 -5.44 -8.85 -3.46
CA ALA A 150 -5.44 -9.33 -4.83
C ALA A 150 -6.06 -10.75 -4.98
N PRO A 151 -5.63 -11.79 -4.24
CA PRO A 151 -6.29 -13.11 -4.32
C PRO A 151 -7.75 -13.06 -3.87
N THR A 152 -8.10 -12.21 -2.89
CA THR A 152 -9.50 -12.04 -2.45
C THR A 152 -10.38 -11.45 -3.54
N ILE A 153 -9.94 -10.41 -4.25
CA ILE A 153 -10.70 -9.81 -5.36
C ILE A 153 -10.87 -10.79 -6.52
N LEU A 154 -9.84 -11.60 -6.82
CA LEU A 154 -9.94 -12.67 -7.83
C LEU A 154 -10.95 -13.74 -7.41
N SER A 155 -10.90 -14.17 -6.14
CA SER A 155 -11.86 -15.12 -5.56
C SER A 155 -13.31 -14.61 -5.64
N LEU A 156 -13.55 -13.34 -5.28
CA LEU A 156 -14.87 -12.71 -5.36
C LEU A 156 -15.37 -12.57 -6.80
N SER A 157 -14.45 -12.40 -7.76
CA SER A 157 -14.76 -12.30 -9.19
C SER A 157 -14.89 -13.67 -9.89
N GLY A 158 -14.76 -14.79 -9.16
CA GLY A 158 -14.74 -16.14 -9.74
C GLY A 158 -13.48 -16.47 -10.56
N LEU A 159 -12.49 -15.58 -10.58
CA LEU A 159 -11.25 -15.73 -11.37
C LEU A 159 -10.24 -16.64 -10.67
N ASN A 160 -9.35 -17.25 -11.44
CA ASN A 160 -8.29 -18.09 -10.89
C ASN A 160 -7.24 -17.25 -10.16
N ILE A 161 -6.81 -17.74 -9.00
CA ILE A 161 -5.74 -17.12 -8.22
C ILE A 161 -4.41 -17.67 -8.74
N PRO A 162 -3.51 -16.82 -9.26
CA PRO A 162 -2.20 -17.27 -9.71
C PRO A 162 -1.36 -17.83 -8.56
N VAL A 163 -0.66 -18.94 -8.81
CA VAL A 163 0.18 -19.63 -7.80
C VAL A 163 1.34 -18.80 -7.25
N HIS A 164 1.70 -17.69 -7.91
CA HIS A 164 2.80 -16.81 -7.49
C HIS A 164 2.35 -15.70 -6.53
N PHE A 165 1.05 -15.59 -6.23
CA PHE A 165 0.57 -14.67 -5.21
C PHE A 165 0.97 -15.19 -3.82
N GLN A 166 1.58 -14.31 -3.02
CA GLN A 166 2.05 -14.64 -1.67
C GLN A 166 0.92 -14.62 -0.62
N GLY A 167 -0.15 -13.87 -0.88
CA GLY A 167 -1.31 -13.81 0.00
C GLY A 167 -2.33 -14.92 -0.29
N SER A 168 -3.37 -14.94 0.54
CA SER A 168 -4.45 -15.93 0.46
C SER A 168 -5.80 -15.22 0.46
N ALA A 169 -6.74 -15.70 -0.34
CA ALA A 169 -8.08 -15.13 -0.35
C ALA A 169 -8.75 -15.37 1.01
N PHE A 170 -9.32 -14.33 1.63
CA PHE A 170 -10.07 -14.47 2.88
C PHE A 170 -11.60 -14.36 2.68
N MET A 171 -12.06 -14.10 1.44
CA MET A 171 -13.46 -14.09 1.02
C MET A 171 -13.63 -14.72 -0.38
N GLY A 172 -14.88 -14.98 -0.78
CA GLY A 172 -15.24 -15.57 -2.07
C GLY A 172 -15.12 -17.09 -2.11
N GLU A 173 -15.42 -17.68 -3.27
CA GLU A 173 -15.49 -19.14 -3.45
C GLU A 173 -14.15 -19.85 -3.24
N LYS A 174 -13.04 -19.14 -3.46
CA LYS A 174 -11.67 -19.65 -3.32
C LYS A 174 -11.03 -19.19 -2.01
N LYS A 175 -11.84 -18.84 -1.00
CA LYS A 175 -11.36 -18.50 0.34
C LYS A 175 -10.49 -19.63 0.90
N SER A 176 -9.33 -19.26 1.45
CA SER A 176 -8.43 -20.19 2.14
C SER A 176 -9.07 -20.68 3.45
N GLU A 177 -8.96 -21.98 3.69
CA GLU A 177 -9.29 -22.60 4.99
C GLU A 177 -8.15 -22.45 6.00
N ILE A 178 -6.95 -22.14 5.52
CA ILE A 178 -5.75 -21.96 6.34
C ILE A 178 -5.61 -20.46 6.65
N PHE A 179 -5.66 -20.14 7.94
CA PHE A 179 -5.32 -18.84 8.48
C PHE A 179 -3.84 -18.79 8.83
N ARG A 180 -3.19 -17.65 8.60
CA ARG A 180 -1.79 -17.48 9.00
C ARG A 180 -1.68 -17.06 10.47
N ASP A 181 -0.63 -17.56 11.12
CA ASP A 181 -0.28 -17.19 12.49
C ASP A 181 0.52 -15.88 12.58
N TYR A 182 1.07 -15.42 11.45
CA TYR A 182 2.01 -14.31 11.39
C TYR A 182 1.72 -13.35 10.23
N ILE A 183 1.86 -12.06 10.49
CA ILE A 183 1.91 -10.99 9.50
C ILE A 183 3.33 -10.45 9.50
N PHE A 184 3.87 -10.17 8.31
CA PHE A 184 5.22 -9.69 8.15
C PHE A 184 5.22 -8.23 7.71
N GLY A 185 6.06 -7.42 8.36
CA GLY A 185 6.35 -6.05 7.95
C GLY A 185 7.76 -5.96 7.38
N SER A 186 7.92 -5.18 6.32
CA SER A 186 9.21 -4.91 5.69
C SER A 186 9.36 -3.44 5.40
N GLY A 187 10.56 -2.90 5.66
CA GLY A 187 10.97 -1.64 5.07
C GLY A 187 12.49 -1.49 5.03
N ASP A 188 12.97 -0.85 3.98
CA ASP A 188 14.39 -0.74 3.67
C ASP A 188 14.85 0.72 3.68
N ARG A 189 14.07 1.59 3.04
CA ARG A 189 14.31 3.02 2.95
C ARG A 189 13.04 3.81 3.31
N PHE A 190 13.25 4.90 4.03
CA PHE A 190 12.23 5.82 4.51
C PHE A 190 12.62 7.24 4.08
N ASP A 191 12.13 7.64 2.91
CA ASP A 191 12.49 8.88 2.23
C ASP A 191 14.00 9.01 1.99
N GLU A 192 14.71 9.90 2.66
CA GLU A 192 16.17 10.06 2.58
C GLU A 192 16.97 9.09 3.45
N THR A 193 16.29 8.37 4.36
CA THR A 193 16.96 7.51 5.36
C THR A 193 16.90 6.05 4.95
N TYR A 194 18.06 5.42 4.74
CA TYR A 194 18.17 3.96 4.66
C TYR A 194 18.17 3.36 6.07
N ASP A 195 17.24 2.45 6.36
CA ASP A 195 17.14 1.82 7.67
C ASP A 195 16.36 0.51 7.61
N ARG A 196 17.01 -0.56 7.13
CA ARG A 196 16.39 -1.89 6.99
C ARG A 196 15.84 -2.42 8.33
N VAL A 197 14.53 -2.65 8.37
CA VAL A 197 13.79 -3.21 9.50
C VAL A 197 12.79 -4.24 8.99
N ARG A 198 12.61 -5.31 9.77
CA ARG A 198 11.59 -6.34 9.54
C ARG A 198 10.79 -6.58 10.82
N SER A 199 9.54 -6.97 10.69
CA SER A 199 8.69 -7.34 11.82
C SER A 199 7.86 -8.58 11.57
N VAL A 200 7.53 -9.27 12.67
CA VAL A 200 6.60 -10.40 12.71
C VAL A 200 5.53 -10.09 13.75
N ILE A 201 4.27 -10.07 13.32
CA ILE A 201 3.12 -9.77 14.17
C ILE A 201 2.26 -11.02 14.25
N SER A 202 2.11 -11.57 15.45
CA SER A 202 1.14 -12.64 15.75
C SER A 202 -0.08 -12.07 16.48
N LYS A 203 -1.05 -12.91 16.82
CA LYS A 203 -2.24 -12.48 17.58
C LYS A 203 -1.88 -11.82 18.92
N LYS A 204 -0.75 -12.20 19.56
CA LYS A 204 -0.37 -11.72 20.90
C LYS A 204 0.90 -10.88 20.94
N PHE A 205 1.79 -11.04 19.97
CA PHE A 205 3.15 -10.48 20.07
C PHE A 205 3.54 -9.69 18.82
N ILE A 206 4.49 -8.78 19.02
CA ILE A 206 5.21 -8.08 17.96
C ILE A 206 6.69 -8.35 18.17
N TYR A 207 7.35 -8.87 17.15
CA TYR A 207 8.80 -8.99 17.09
C TYR A 207 9.32 -8.07 15.99
N VAL A 208 10.38 -7.31 16.28
CA VAL A 208 11.03 -6.41 15.33
C VAL A 208 12.53 -6.74 15.28
N ARG A 209 13.09 -6.76 14.07
CA ARG A 209 14.52 -6.91 13.83
C ARG A 209 15.06 -5.66 13.14
N ASN A 210 16.00 -5.00 13.81
CA ASN A 210 16.73 -3.85 13.30
C ASN A 210 18.08 -4.31 12.73
N TYR A 211 18.32 -4.07 11.44
CA TYR A 211 19.59 -4.44 10.81
C TYR A 211 20.65 -3.35 10.95
N HIS A 212 20.23 -2.11 11.19
CA HIS A 212 21.09 -0.98 11.49
C HIS A 212 20.90 -0.55 12.94
N ILE A 213 21.86 -0.88 13.81
CA ILE A 213 21.85 -0.51 15.24
C ILE A 213 22.72 0.71 15.55
N ASP A 214 23.47 1.16 14.55
CA ASP A 214 24.45 2.25 14.55
C ASP A 214 23.80 3.66 14.41
N ARG A 215 22.48 3.73 14.38
CA ARG A 215 21.73 4.97 14.14
C ARG A 215 20.48 5.08 15.02
N PRO A 216 19.96 6.30 15.21
CA PRO A 216 18.80 6.52 16.06
C PRO A 216 17.53 5.82 15.55
N ALA A 217 16.61 5.54 16.47
CA ALA A 217 15.28 5.04 16.09
C ALA A 217 14.42 6.11 15.39
N TYR A 218 14.59 7.36 15.83
CA TYR A 218 14.06 8.53 15.14
C TYR A 218 14.77 8.70 13.79
N LYS A 219 13.98 8.80 12.73
CA LYS A 219 14.45 9.08 11.37
C LYS A 219 14.28 10.57 11.13
N ASP A 220 15.38 11.28 10.89
CA ASP A 220 15.30 12.71 10.59
C ASP A 220 14.85 12.93 9.15
N VAL A 221 13.53 12.96 8.96
CA VAL A 221 12.89 13.13 7.66
C VAL A 221 12.44 14.59 7.52
N LEU A 222 13.07 15.31 6.60
CA LEU A 222 12.83 16.72 6.33
C LEU A 222 11.37 16.99 5.96
N TYR A 223 10.74 16.08 5.22
CA TYR A 223 9.34 16.23 4.84
C TYR A 223 8.41 16.25 6.06
N ARG A 224 8.66 15.38 7.04
CA ARG A 224 7.87 15.27 8.28
C ARG A 224 8.06 16.48 9.20
N LYS A 225 9.23 17.13 9.15
CA LYS A 225 9.52 18.38 9.89
C LYS A 225 8.66 19.58 9.44
N ASN A 226 7.83 19.44 8.41
CA ASN A 226 6.80 20.44 8.12
C ASN A 226 5.60 20.37 9.09
N ILE A 227 5.47 19.30 9.88
CA ILE A 227 4.44 19.15 10.91
C ILE A 227 4.94 19.84 12.19
N ASP A 228 4.16 20.79 12.72
CA ASP A 228 4.52 21.60 13.88
C ASP A 228 4.83 20.72 15.11
N MET A 229 3.99 19.69 15.35
CA MET A 229 4.21 18.66 16.36
C MET A 229 5.57 17.97 16.25
N THR A 230 6.08 17.72 15.05
CA THR A 230 7.38 17.04 14.89
C THR A 230 8.51 17.91 15.40
N ASN A 231 8.54 19.20 15.04
CA ASN A 231 9.56 20.14 15.51
C ASN A 231 9.43 20.36 17.01
N HIS A 232 8.21 20.54 17.51
CA HIS A 232 8.00 20.76 18.93
C HIS A 232 8.45 19.56 19.79
N MET A 233 8.20 18.33 19.35
CA MET A 233 8.71 17.15 20.06
C MET A 233 10.24 17.07 20.04
N LEU A 234 10.90 17.53 18.97
CA LEU A 234 12.37 17.61 18.91
C LEU A 234 12.91 18.67 19.86
N GLU A 235 12.31 19.86 19.91
CA GLU A 235 12.68 20.91 20.87
C GLU A 235 12.58 20.40 22.31
N LEU A 236 11.47 19.75 22.66
CA LEU A 236 11.29 19.16 23.99
C LEU A 236 12.30 18.05 24.29
N TYR A 237 12.73 17.30 23.27
CA TYR A 237 13.78 16.29 23.41
C TYR A 237 15.13 16.93 23.70
N GLU A 238 15.52 17.96 22.94
CA GLU A 238 16.77 18.71 23.10
C GLU A 238 16.85 19.45 24.44
N GLU A 239 15.71 19.92 24.95
CA GLU A 239 15.58 20.56 26.26
C GLU A 239 15.42 19.55 27.43
N ASP A 240 15.51 18.25 27.16
CA ASP A 240 15.36 17.15 28.13
C ASP A 240 13.97 17.08 28.83
N LYS A 241 12.95 17.73 28.27
CA LYS A 241 11.60 17.87 28.86
C LYS A 241 10.66 16.69 28.62
N LEU A 242 11.05 15.72 27.80
CA LEU A 242 10.25 14.52 27.52
C LEU A 242 10.36 13.48 28.65
N ASN A 243 9.29 12.72 28.89
CA ASN A 243 9.32 11.56 29.79
C ASN A 243 9.99 10.34 29.13
N SER A 244 10.13 9.22 29.85
CA SER A 244 10.78 7.99 29.34
C SER A 244 10.11 7.43 28.09
N ASP A 245 8.78 7.40 28.04
CA ASP A 245 8.00 6.83 26.95
C ASP A 245 8.12 7.65 25.66
N GLN A 246 8.17 8.98 25.82
CA GLN A 246 8.37 9.93 24.72
C GLN A 246 9.82 9.90 24.23
N LYS A 247 10.81 9.84 25.14
CA LYS A 247 12.24 9.72 24.80
C LYS A 247 12.58 8.41 24.11
N TYR A 248 11.82 7.33 24.35
CA TYR A 248 12.08 6.01 23.77
C TYR A 248 12.23 6.04 22.24
N TRP A 249 11.48 6.90 21.55
CA TRP A 249 11.56 7.03 20.09
C TRP A 249 12.83 7.72 19.59
N TYR A 250 13.46 8.54 20.43
CA TYR A 250 14.66 9.32 20.12
C TYR A 250 15.97 8.63 20.54
N ARG A 251 15.91 7.37 21.01
CA ARG A 251 17.10 6.59 21.37
C ARG A 251 18.16 6.62 20.27
N GLU A 252 19.40 6.93 20.65
CA GLU A 252 20.53 7.11 19.73
C GLU A 252 20.95 5.81 19.03
N SER A 253 20.66 4.67 19.63
CA SER A 253 20.89 3.35 19.06
C SER A 253 19.66 2.47 19.26
N LYS A 254 19.49 1.51 18.35
CA LYS A 254 18.41 0.51 18.40
C LYS A 254 18.93 -0.80 18.96
N THR A 255 18.09 -1.51 19.70
CA THR A 255 18.35 -2.93 19.97
C THR A 255 18.23 -3.72 18.68
N LYS A 256 19.12 -4.68 18.47
CA LYS A 256 19.11 -5.52 17.26
C LYS A 256 17.76 -6.23 17.07
N GLU A 257 17.15 -6.64 18.16
CA GLU A 257 15.84 -7.27 18.21
C GLU A 257 15.00 -6.57 19.28
N GLU A 258 13.69 -6.52 19.06
CA GLU A 258 12.69 -5.99 19.98
C GLU A 258 11.52 -6.96 20.06
N PHE A 259 10.90 -7.11 21.23
CA PHE A 259 9.76 -7.98 21.45
C PHE A 259 8.73 -7.31 22.36
N TYR A 260 7.45 -7.35 22.00
CA TYR A 260 6.37 -6.67 22.70
C TYR A 260 5.14 -7.57 22.84
N VAL A 261 4.42 -7.41 23.95
CA VAL A 261 3.12 -8.06 24.21
C VAL A 261 2.00 -7.06 23.92
N ARG A 262 1.12 -7.39 22.97
CA ARG A 262 0.11 -6.46 22.44
C ARG A 262 -0.96 -6.03 23.45
N SER A 263 -1.38 -6.94 24.33
CA SER A 263 -2.42 -6.67 25.34
C SER A 263 -1.95 -5.74 26.45
N ASP A 264 -0.69 -5.89 26.85
CA ASP A 264 -0.13 -5.23 28.04
C ASP A 264 0.53 -3.89 27.65
N ASP A 265 0.92 -3.77 26.39
CA ASP A 265 1.60 -2.61 25.83
C ASP A 265 1.08 -2.32 24.39
N PRO A 266 -0.10 -1.69 24.27
CA PRO A 266 -0.72 -1.39 22.97
C PRO A 266 0.10 -0.37 22.14
N HIS A 267 1.17 0.18 22.70
CA HIS A 267 2.01 1.20 22.09
C HIS A 267 3.45 0.76 21.84
N SER A 268 3.80 -0.49 22.15
CA SER A 268 5.13 -1.06 21.93
C SER A 268 6.25 -0.18 22.51
N LEU A 269 6.12 0.17 23.79
CA LEU A 269 7.06 0.96 24.58
C LEU A 269 7.95 0.12 25.51
N LYS A 270 7.48 -1.06 25.93
CA LYS A 270 8.20 -1.98 26.83
C LYS A 270 8.83 -3.12 26.03
N ASN A 271 10.09 -2.94 25.64
CA ASN A 271 10.84 -3.99 24.95
C ASN A 271 11.20 -5.13 25.92
N LEU A 272 10.69 -6.32 25.66
CA LEU A 272 10.84 -7.54 26.47
C LEU A 272 11.85 -8.54 25.88
N ILE A 273 12.69 -8.10 24.93
CA ILE A 273 13.64 -9.00 24.25
C ILE A 273 14.63 -9.72 25.21
N LEU A 274 14.89 -9.15 26.39
CA LEU A 274 15.76 -9.73 27.42
C LEU A 274 14.99 -10.48 28.53
N ASP A 275 13.66 -10.51 28.48
CA ASP A 275 12.85 -11.20 29.48
C ASP A 275 12.80 -12.70 29.17
N GLU A 276 13.44 -13.49 30.03
CA GLU A 276 13.59 -14.94 29.87
C GLU A 276 12.24 -15.67 29.78
N THR A 277 11.16 -15.09 30.34
CA THR A 277 9.80 -15.63 30.28
C THR A 277 9.31 -15.81 28.84
N TYR A 278 9.77 -14.98 27.90
CA TYR A 278 9.32 -14.98 26.51
C TYR A 278 10.31 -15.65 25.55
N THR A 279 11.36 -16.30 26.05
CA THR A 279 12.45 -16.88 25.23
C THR A 279 11.92 -17.77 24.10
N ASP A 280 10.98 -18.67 24.41
CA ASP A 280 10.41 -19.59 23.43
C ASP A 280 9.61 -18.87 22.34
N GLU A 281 8.81 -17.87 22.72
CA GLU A 281 8.03 -17.07 21.76
C GLU A 281 8.94 -16.20 20.90
N ILE A 282 9.97 -15.58 21.48
CA ILE A 282 10.99 -14.83 20.74
C ILE A 282 11.66 -15.75 19.70
N ASN A 283 12.05 -16.97 20.08
CA ASN A 283 12.67 -17.93 19.17
C ASN A 283 11.73 -18.34 18.02
N LYS A 284 10.44 -18.55 18.29
CA LYS A 284 9.43 -18.84 17.25
C LYS A 284 9.29 -17.69 16.26
N HIS A 285 9.19 -16.45 16.72
CA HIS A 285 9.05 -15.28 15.84
C HIS A 285 10.34 -15.02 15.04
N ARG A 286 11.50 -15.24 15.66
CA ARG A 286 12.81 -15.18 14.98
C ARG A 286 12.90 -16.20 13.84
N LEU A 287 12.48 -17.43 14.09
CA LEU A 287 12.45 -18.49 13.07
C LEU A 287 11.43 -18.18 11.97
N ALA A 288 10.23 -17.73 12.33
CA ALA A 288 9.19 -17.32 11.37
C ALA A 288 9.70 -16.20 10.45
N LEU A 289 10.41 -15.21 11.00
CA LEU A 289 11.01 -14.16 10.17
C LEU A 289 12.03 -14.73 9.18
N ASN A 290 12.95 -15.57 9.65
CA ASN A 290 13.99 -16.16 8.79
C ASN A 290 13.36 -16.97 7.65
N ASN A 291 12.40 -17.84 7.96
CA ASN A 291 11.71 -18.66 6.97
C ASN A 291 10.99 -17.81 5.92
N TRP A 292 10.29 -16.75 6.36
CA TRP A 292 9.61 -15.84 5.44
C TRP A 292 10.61 -15.08 4.56
N GLN A 293 11.73 -14.60 5.12
CA GLN A 293 12.77 -13.94 4.34
C GLN A 293 13.38 -14.88 3.28
N ASP A 294 13.60 -16.15 3.61
CA ASP A 294 14.07 -17.14 2.66
C ASP A 294 13.02 -17.44 1.57
N GLU A 295 11.76 -17.58 1.96
CA GLU A 295 10.62 -17.85 1.05
C GLU A 295 10.46 -16.75 0.00
N ILE A 296 10.51 -15.48 0.43
CA ILE A 296 10.35 -14.35 -0.48
C ILE A 296 11.65 -13.97 -1.21
N ASN A 297 12.76 -14.65 -0.90
CA ASN A 297 14.10 -14.27 -1.30
C ASN A 297 14.34 -12.77 -0.99
N ASP A 298 14.28 -12.41 0.30
CA ASP A 298 14.38 -11.03 0.78
C ASP A 298 15.72 -10.43 0.41
N ILE A 299 15.71 -9.68 -0.69
CA ILE A 299 16.92 -9.09 -1.24
C ILE A 299 17.41 -7.89 -0.43
N GLY A 300 16.61 -7.33 0.51
CA GLY A 300 16.79 -6.01 1.13
C GLY A 300 18.15 -5.68 1.75
N GLU A 301 19.03 -6.67 1.92
CA GLU A 301 20.44 -6.48 2.30
C GLU A 301 21.32 -5.94 1.16
N GLU A 302 20.95 -6.20 -0.10
CA GLU A 302 21.69 -5.70 -1.24
C GLU A 302 21.59 -4.17 -1.31
N SER A 303 22.73 -3.52 -1.56
CA SER A 303 22.77 -2.05 -1.72
C SER A 303 21.87 -1.59 -2.86
N GLU A 304 21.23 -0.42 -2.72
CA GLU A 304 20.42 0.20 -3.78
C GLU A 304 21.16 0.31 -5.12
N LYS A 305 22.47 0.63 -5.08
CA LYS A 305 23.32 0.66 -6.27
C LYS A 305 23.29 -0.67 -7.04
N LYS A 306 23.40 -1.79 -6.33
CA LYS A 306 23.35 -3.14 -6.95
C LYS A 306 21.98 -3.44 -7.55
N TYR A 307 20.90 -2.95 -6.95
CA TYR A 307 19.56 -3.05 -7.57
C TYR A 307 19.47 -2.22 -8.84
N LEU A 308 19.91 -0.97 -8.79
CA LEU A 308 19.93 -0.09 -9.95
C LEU A 308 20.79 -0.67 -11.08
N ASP A 309 21.95 -1.24 -10.77
CA ASP A 309 22.80 -1.90 -11.78
C ASP A 309 22.14 -3.16 -12.38
N LYS A 310 21.35 -3.91 -11.60
CA LYS A 310 20.58 -5.06 -12.10
C LYS A 310 19.36 -4.63 -12.93
N MET A 311 18.65 -3.60 -12.48
CA MET A 311 17.45 -3.09 -13.14
C MET A 311 17.82 -2.34 -14.42
N TRP A 312 18.77 -1.40 -14.31
CA TRP A 312 19.24 -0.50 -15.35
C TRP A 312 20.76 -0.66 -15.56
N PRO A 313 21.20 -1.72 -16.26
CA PRO A 313 22.61 -1.98 -16.49
C PRO A 313 23.31 -0.80 -17.14
N ARG A 314 24.39 -0.33 -16.51
CA ARG A 314 25.15 0.90 -16.90
C ARG A 314 24.33 2.19 -16.77
N GLY A 315 23.33 2.22 -15.89
CA GLY A 315 22.44 3.36 -15.70
C GLY A 315 21.44 3.58 -16.85
N ILE A 316 21.30 2.60 -17.75
CA ILE A 316 20.41 2.68 -18.91
C ILE A 316 19.16 1.86 -18.61
N GLN A 317 18.00 2.53 -18.62
CA GLN A 317 16.71 1.84 -18.48
C GLN A 317 16.53 0.90 -19.69
N PRO A 318 16.33 -0.40 -19.47
CA PRO A 318 16.14 -1.33 -20.57
C PRO A 318 14.77 -1.10 -21.20
N LYS A 319 14.67 -1.29 -22.52
CA LYS A 319 13.43 -1.11 -23.28
C LYS A 319 12.75 -2.43 -23.58
N SER A 320 11.43 -2.45 -23.47
CA SER A 320 10.62 -3.61 -23.86
C SER A 320 10.72 -3.82 -25.37
N ARG A 321 10.99 -5.05 -25.79
CA ARG A 321 11.00 -5.43 -27.20
C ARG A 321 9.58 -5.39 -27.76
N LYS A 322 9.46 -4.91 -29.00
CA LYS A 322 8.22 -5.00 -29.81
C LYS A 322 7.68 -6.43 -29.78
N PRO A 323 6.39 -6.64 -29.49
CA PRO A 323 5.80 -7.98 -29.55
C PRO A 323 5.68 -8.45 -31.01
N ASP A 324 5.63 -9.76 -31.22
CA ASP A 324 5.25 -10.30 -32.52
C ASP A 324 3.73 -10.16 -32.65
N VAL A 325 3.27 -9.58 -33.76
CA VAL A 325 1.85 -9.34 -34.01
C VAL A 325 1.45 -10.00 -35.32
N THR A 326 0.42 -10.84 -35.28
CA THR A 326 -0.18 -11.46 -36.46
C THR A 326 -1.66 -11.13 -36.51
N VAL A 327 -2.17 -10.89 -37.73
CA VAL A 327 -3.60 -10.73 -37.99
C VAL A 327 -3.99 -11.67 -39.11
N GLU A 328 -4.70 -12.73 -38.77
CA GLU A 328 -5.16 -13.77 -39.70
C GLU A 328 -6.67 -13.92 -39.52
N ASP A 329 -7.45 -13.97 -40.60
CA ASP A 329 -8.91 -14.07 -40.56
C ASP A 329 -9.60 -13.06 -39.61
N LYS A 330 -9.05 -11.83 -39.56
CA LYS A 330 -9.48 -10.75 -38.64
C LYS A 330 -9.31 -11.09 -37.16
N ILE A 331 -8.39 -11.98 -36.81
CA ILE A 331 -8.04 -12.30 -35.43
C ILE A 331 -6.63 -11.77 -35.16
N LEU A 332 -6.53 -10.84 -34.20
CA LEU A 332 -5.27 -10.32 -33.70
C LEU A 332 -4.68 -11.31 -32.69
N THR A 333 -3.46 -11.76 -32.95
CA THR A 333 -2.64 -12.50 -32.00
C THR A 333 -1.38 -11.72 -31.68
N ILE A 334 -1.06 -11.58 -30.39
CA ILE A 334 0.11 -10.85 -29.90
C ILE A 334 0.96 -11.79 -29.04
N LYS A 335 2.24 -11.92 -29.38
CA LYS A 335 3.22 -12.70 -28.61
C LYS A 335 4.27 -11.77 -28.00
N SER A 336 4.39 -11.83 -26.67
CA SER A 336 5.37 -11.01 -25.94
C SER A 336 6.80 -11.48 -26.23
N ASN A 337 7.66 -10.53 -26.62
CA ASN A 337 9.10 -10.75 -26.83
C ASN A 337 9.96 -10.34 -25.62
N THR A 338 9.30 -9.84 -24.57
CA THR A 338 9.95 -9.43 -23.33
C THR A 338 9.38 -10.25 -22.18
N LYS A 339 10.23 -11.06 -21.52
CA LYS A 339 9.81 -11.87 -20.38
C LYS A 339 9.23 -10.98 -19.27
N GLY A 340 8.00 -11.29 -18.84
CA GLY A 340 7.29 -10.53 -17.81
C GLY A 340 6.68 -9.21 -18.30
N ALA A 341 6.66 -8.96 -19.62
CA ALA A 341 5.92 -7.84 -20.18
C ALA A 341 4.46 -8.22 -20.47
N SER A 342 3.57 -7.26 -20.25
CA SER A 342 2.17 -7.30 -20.66
C SER A 342 2.02 -6.52 -21.97
N ASN A 343 1.11 -6.96 -22.83
CA ASN A 343 0.84 -6.26 -24.09
C ASN A 343 -0.52 -5.57 -24.02
N ALA A 344 -0.64 -4.44 -24.69
CA ALA A 344 -1.91 -3.74 -24.83
C ALA A 344 -2.15 -3.35 -26.29
N PHE A 345 -3.42 -3.11 -26.63
CA PHE A 345 -3.82 -2.72 -27.97
C PHE A 345 -4.93 -1.67 -27.99
N ILE A 346 -5.03 -0.95 -29.12
CA ILE A 346 -6.14 -0.05 -29.48
C ILE A 346 -6.63 -0.41 -30.88
N PHE A 347 -7.95 -0.37 -31.07
CA PHE A 347 -8.60 -0.44 -32.38
C PHE A 347 -9.18 0.92 -32.76
N SER A 348 -8.97 1.36 -34.00
CA SER A 348 -9.47 2.66 -34.50
C SER A 348 -9.87 2.61 -35.97
N ASP A 349 -10.94 3.32 -36.34
CA ASP A 349 -11.30 3.53 -37.76
C ASP A 349 -10.41 4.57 -38.43
N ASN A 350 -9.81 5.48 -37.65
CA ASN A 350 -8.97 6.56 -38.14
C ASN A 350 -7.51 6.33 -37.74
N ASP A 351 -6.62 6.75 -38.63
CA ASP A 351 -5.20 6.83 -38.33
C ASP A 351 -4.92 7.98 -37.36
N PHE A 352 -4.22 7.68 -36.27
CA PHE A 352 -3.75 8.67 -35.30
C PHE A 352 -2.44 8.22 -34.63
N ASN A 353 -1.86 9.11 -33.83
CA ASN A 353 -0.69 8.84 -33.01
C ASN A 353 -1.11 8.65 -31.54
N PRO A 354 -1.30 7.41 -31.05
CA PRO A 354 -1.71 7.19 -29.67
C PRO A 354 -0.65 7.62 -28.67
N SER A 355 -1.11 8.29 -27.63
CA SER A 355 -0.45 8.50 -26.34
C SER A 355 -0.67 7.30 -25.42
N LEU A 356 -0.01 7.29 -24.26
CA LEU A 356 -0.19 6.26 -23.25
C LEU A 356 -1.56 6.35 -22.54
N ASP A 357 -2.30 7.44 -22.71
CA ASP A 357 -3.59 7.67 -22.05
C ASP A 357 -4.81 7.40 -22.97
N ASP A 358 -4.60 6.92 -24.21
CA ASP A 358 -5.66 6.70 -25.21
C ASP A 358 -6.47 5.39 -25.03
N GLY A 359 -6.66 4.94 -23.78
CA GLY A 359 -7.57 3.82 -23.47
C GLY A 359 -7.09 2.47 -24.00
N TRP A 360 -5.82 2.14 -23.75
CA TRP A 360 -5.22 0.86 -24.10
C TRP A 360 -5.94 -0.32 -23.43
N LYS A 361 -6.25 -1.37 -24.20
CA LYS A 361 -6.84 -2.60 -23.69
C LYS A 361 -5.78 -3.66 -23.45
N LEU A 362 -5.78 -4.28 -22.27
CA LEU A 362 -4.90 -5.41 -21.96
C LEU A 362 -5.16 -6.58 -22.93
N TYR A 363 -4.10 -7.10 -23.55
CA TYR A 363 -4.17 -8.33 -24.34
C TYR A 363 -3.94 -9.55 -23.44
N ASN A 364 -4.94 -10.41 -23.34
CA ASN A 364 -4.91 -11.67 -22.58
C ASN A 364 -5.22 -12.90 -23.45
N GLU A 365 -5.96 -12.74 -24.55
CA GLU A 365 -6.34 -13.78 -25.50
C GLU A 365 -6.47 -13.22 -26.93
N PRO A 366 -6.50 -14.07 -27.98
CA PRO A 366 -6.72 -13.61 -29.35
C PRO A 366 -8.03 -12.83 -29.50
N VAL A 367 -7.98 -11.66 -30.16
CA VAL A 367 -9.12 -10.73 -30.23
C VAL A 367 -9.56 -10.53 -31.67
N LYS A 368 -10.87 -10.56 -31.92
CA LYS A 368 -11.44 -10.24 -33.22
C LYS A 368 -11.30 -8.75 -33.52
N VAL A 369 -10.77 -8.43 -34.69
CA VAL A 369 -10.58 -7.07 -35.15
C VAL A 369 -11.78 -6.61 -35.97
N ASN A 370 -12.26 -5.40 -35.68
CA ASN A 370 -13.43 -4.79 -36.28
C ASN A 370 -13.21 -3.34 -36.73
N LYS A 371 -11.96 -2.88 -36.77
CA LYS A 371 -11.56 -1.50 -37.13
C LYS A 371 -10.41 -1.51 -38.14
N ALA A 372 -10.21 -0.38 -38.83
CA ALA A 372 -9.22 -0.27 -39.91
C ALA A 372 -7.75 -0.23 -39.44
N TYR A 373 -7.52 0.21 -38.20
CA TYR A 373 -6.20 0.35 -37.61
C TYR A 373 -6.10 -0.38 -36.28
N ILE A 374 -4.92 -0.98 -36.05
CA ILE A 374 -4.54 -1.61 -34.79
C ILE A 374 -3.25 -0.96 -34.31
N TYR A 375 -3.22 -0.58 -33.04
CA TYR A 375 -2.01 -0.13 -32.35
C TYR A 375 -1.68 -1.13 -31.25
N VAL A 376 -0.41 -1.50 -31.12
CA VAL A 376 0.07 -2.47 -30.12
C VAL A 376 1.30 -1.94 -29.41
N ILE A 377 1.35 -2.12 -28.10
CA ILE A 377 2.50 -1.77 -27.26
C ILE A 377 2.78 -2.89 -26.25
N SER A 378 4.05 -3.06 -25.88
CA SER A 378 4.49 -3.96 -24.82
C SER A 378 5.07 -3.14 -23.67
N THR A 379 4.62 -3.41 -22.45
CA THR A 379 5.04 -2.72 -21.24
C THR A 379 5.53 -3.71 -20.19
N ARG A 380 6.57 -3.33 -19.46
CA ARG A 380 7.11 -4.11 -18.34
C ARG A 380 7.52 -3.15 -17.24
N LEU A 381 7.10 -3.42 -16.00
CA LEU A 381 7.54 -2.63 -14.84
C LEU A 381 9.06 -2.58 -14.75
N GLY A 382 9.59 -1.36 -14.59
CA GLY A 382 11.04 -1.08 -14.56
C GLY A 382 11.70 -0.93 -15.92
N PHE A 383 10.99 -1.17 -17.04
CA PHE A 383 11.47 -1.00 -18.41
C PHE A 383 10.82 0.22 -19.05
N GLU A 384 11.46 0.78 -20.08
CA GLU A 384 10.77 1.63 -21.05
C GLU A 384 9.78 0.78 -21.86
N ASP A 385 8.67 1.38 -22.28
CA ASP A 385 7.71 0.72 -23.15
C ASP A 385 8.31 0.47 -24.55
N SER A 386 7.82 -0.54 -25.26
CA SER A 386 8.21 -0.76 -26.65
C SER A 386 7.76 0.40 -27.53
N ASP A 387 8.36 0.60 -28.71
CA ASP A 387 7.70 1.48 -29.69
C ASP A 387 6.34 0.88 -30.07
N ILE A 388 5.39 1.77 -30.37
CA ILE A 388 4.06 1.38 -30.79
C ILE A 388 4.12 0.78 -32.19
N ILE A 389 3.58 -0.43 -32.33
CA ILE A 389 3.35 -1.06 -33.62
C ILE A 389 2.01 -0.56 -34.13
N LYS A 390 1.98 -0.09 -35.38
CA LYS A 390 0.77 0.29 -36.10
C LYS A 390 0.55 -0.65 -37.26
N ILE A 391 -0.66 -1.18 -37.37
CA ILE A 391 -1.09 -2.08 -38.45
C ILE A 391 -2.33 -1.46 -39.09
N LYS A 392 -2.33 -1.42 -40.44
CA LYS A 392 -3.50 -1.06 -41.24
C LYS A 392 -4.02 -2.34 -41.90
N LEU A 393 -5.32 -2.63 -41.74
CA LEU A 393 -5.97 -3.84 -42.26
C LEU A 393 -6.55 -3.67 -43.67
#